data_AF-A0A7W4Z9P4-F1
#
_entry.id   AF-A0A7W4Z9P4-F1
#
_cell.length_a   1.000
_cell.length_b   1.000
_cell.length_c   1.000
_cell.angle_alpha   90.00
_cell.angle_beta   90.00
_cell.angle_gamma   90.00
#
_symmetry.space_group_name_H-M   'P 1'
#
loop_
_entity.id
_entity.type
_entity.pdbx_description
1 polymer ?
#
loop_
_entity_poly.entity_id
_entity_poly.type
_entity_poly.pdbx_seq_one_letter_code
_entity_poly.pdbx_strand_id
1 'polypeptide(L)'
;MNPNQKHASIQQCRTRKYASCTDSYDFFNLLTGRELFEVVEQLLPEHRERTFPPTETLSMFLAQAMHADRSCQNIVNQSAIARLTGGLPSISTNTGAYCKARQRLPVEIISELVCFTGKQSSDKALEQWKWRGRPVKLIDGTTTTMPDTPENQEVFPQQSAQEPGLGFPICRIVGVICLGSGT
;
A
#
# COMPACT_ATOMS: atom_id res chain seq x y z
N MET A 1 12.60 26.42 -25.18
CA MET A 1 12.85 25.63 -23.95
C MET A 1 11.55 25.56 -23.17
N ASN A 2 10.92 24.39 -23.06
CA ASN A 2 9.62 24.24 -22.39
C ASN A 2 9.84 24.17 -20.86
N PRO A 3 9.49 25.21 -20.07
CA PRO A 3 9.77 25.24 -18.63
C PRO A 3 9.17 24.02 -17.90
N ASN A 4 8.07 23.51 -18.43
CA ASN A 4 7.29 22.40 -17.87
C ASN A 4 8.06 21.07 -17.83
N GLN A 5 8.97 20.82 -18.79
CA GLN A 5 9.72 19.56 -18.84
C GLN A 5 10.79 19.46 -17.74
N LYS A 6 11.40 20.58 -17.35
CA LYS A 6 12.42 20.60 -16.29
C LYS A 6 11.79 20.42 -14.90
N HIS A 7 10.62 21.01 -14.65
CA HIS A 7 9.89 20.80 -13.41
C HIS A 7 9.36 19.36 -13.31
N ALA A 8 8.81 18.81 -14.40
CA ALA A 8 8.36 17.43 -14.45
C ALA A 8 9.51 16.43 -14.21
N SER A 9 10.70 16.65 -14.80
CA SER A 9 11.85 15.77 -14.59
C SER A 9 12.37 15.81 -13.15
N ILE A 10 12.41 16.99 -12.52
CA ILE A 10 12.78 17.14 -11.10
C ILE A 10 11.77 16.43 -10.20
N GLN A 11 10.48 16.59 -10.44
CA GLN A 11 9.42 15.93 -9.67
C GLN A 11 9.51 14.41 -9.82
N GLN A 12 9.63 13.90 -11.04
CA GLN A 12 9.81 12.47 -11.30
C GLN A 12 11.06 11.91 -10.62
N CYS A 13 12.18 12.64 -10.66
CA CYS A 13 13.42 12.24 -9.99
C CYS A 13 13.23 12.15 -8.47
N ARG A 14 12.56 13.14 -7.86
CA ARG A 14 12.22 13.11 -6.43
C ARG A 14 11.31 11.93 -6.08
N THR A 15 10.22 11.74 -6.82
CA THR A 15 9.30 10.62 -6.59
C THR A 15 10.02 9.28 -6.72
N ARG A 16 10.88 9.11 -7.74
CA ARG A 16 11.70 7.90 -7.90
C ARG A 16 12.66 7.72 -6.74
N LYS A 17 13.31 8.79 -6.28
CA LYS A 17 14.22 8.73 -5.12
C LYS A 17 13.48 8.28 -3.87
N TYR A 18 12.32 8.87 -3.56
CA TYR A 18 11.52 8.42 -2.42
C TYR A 18 11.08 6.97 -2.60
N ALA A 19 10.54 6.59 -3.76
CA ALA A 19 10.14 5.22 -4.05
C ALA A 19 11.29 4.19 -3.92
N SER A 20 12.54 4.59 -4.20
CA SER A 20 13.72 3.71 -4.08
C SER A 20 14.38 3.71 -2.70
N CYS A 21 14.15 4.73 -1.88
CA CYS A 21 14.86 4.94 -0.62
C CYS A 21 13.96 4.80 0.62
N THR A 22 12.64 4.74 0.45
CA THR A 22 11.72 4.58 1.57
C THR A 22 11.76 3.15 2.08
N ASP A 23 12.09 3.00 3.36
CA ASP A 23 12.12 1.71 4.05
C ASP A 23 10.95 1.54 5.03
N SER A 24 10.94 0.43 5.79
CA SER A 24 9.89 0.18 6.78
C SER A 24 9.92 1.16 7.96
N TYR A 25 11.07 1.74 8.31
CA TYR A 25 11.14 2.75 9.38
C TYR A 25 10.56 4.08 8.94
N ASP A 26 10.79 4.49 7.71
CA ASP A 26 10.17 5.70 7.15
C ASP A 26 8.64 5.60 7.21
N PHE A 27 8.08 4.45 6.81
CA PHE A 27 6.63 4.20 6.94
C PHE A 27 6.19 4.11 8.40
N PHE A 28 6.98 3.48 9.28
CA PHE A 28 6.65 3.40 10.69
C PHE A 28 6.54 4.80 11.31
N ASN A 29 7.56 5.65 11.08
CA ASN A 29 7.59 7.03 11.55
C ASN A 29 6.43 7.86 10.97
N LEU A 30 6.03 7.62 9.73
CA LEU A 30 4.88 8.28 9.11
C LEU A 30 3.57 7.84 9.79
N LEU A 31 3.37 6.54 10.01
CA LEU A 31 2.18 5.98 10.65
C LEU A 31 2.06 6.41 12.13
N THR A 32 3.19 6.56 12.82
CA THR A 32 3.23 7.07 14.20
C THR A 32 3.43 8.58 14.28
N GLY A 33 3.40 9.26 13.14
CA GLY A 33 3.53 10.72 13.05
C GLY A 33 2.25 11.43 13.45
N ARG A 34 2.37 12.73 13.75
CA ARG A 34 1.26 13.55 14.28
C ARG A 34 -0.02 13.48 13.42
N GLU A 35 0.14 13.38 12.11
CA GLU A 35 -0.98 13.39 11.17
C GLU A 35 -1.75 12.07 11.09
N LEU A 36 -1.08 10.93 11.33
CA LEU A 36 -1.69 9.60 11.16
C LEU A 36 -1.88 8.85 12.47
N PHE A 37 -1.18 9.24 13.53
CA PHE A 37 -1.16 8.51 14.79
C PHE A 37 -2.58 8.25 15.33
N GLU A 38 -3.42 9.28 15.45
CA GLU A 38 -4.78 9.14 15.97
C GLU A 38 -5.64 8.22 15.08
N VAL A 39 -5.50 8.30 13.76
CA VAL A 39 -6.25 7.47 12.80
C VAL A 39 -5.83 6.01 12.93
N VAL A 40 -4.52 5.75 13.01
CA VAL A 40 -3.99 4.41 13.20
C VAL A 40 -4.44 3.85 14.54
N GLU A 41 -4.23 4.58 15.64
CA GLU A 41 -4.51 4.14 17.00
C GLU A 41 -5.98 3.75 17.20
N GLN A 42 -6.91 4.52 16.63
CA GLN A 42 -8.35 4.23 16.71
C GLN A 42 -8.77 2.94 16.00
N LEU A 43 -8.02 2.52 14.98
CA LEU A 43 -8.35 1.36 14.15
C LEU A 43 -7.53 0.12 14.51
N LEU A 44 -6.54 0.25 15.41
CA LEU A 44 -5.73 -0.87 15.86
C LEU A 44 -6.59 -1.85 16.69
N PRO A 45 -6.57 -3.15 16.37
CA PRO A 45 -7.22 -4.15 17.20
C PRO A 45 -6.46 -4.32 18.52
N GLU A 46 -7.09 -4.95 19.52
CA GLU A 46 -6.37 -5.40 20.70
C GLU A 46 -5.22 -6.34 20.28
N HIS A 47 -4.01 -6.00 20.70
CA HIS A 47 -2.81 -6.72 20.29
C HIS A 47 -1.75 -6.72 21.39
N ARG A 48 -0.72 -7.53 21.18
CA ARG A 48 0.46 -7.60 22.05
C ARG A 48 1.67 -7.05 21.32
N GLU A 49 2.46 -6.26 22.02
CA GLU A 49 3.76 -5.80 21.54
C GLU A 49 4.75 -6.97 21.50
N ARG A 50 4.97 -7.50 20.30
CA ARG A 50 5.88 -8.63 20.02
C ARG A 50 6.78 -8.28 18.84
N THR A 51 7.19 -9.26 18.05
CA THR A 51 8.08 -9.07 16.90
C THR A 51 7.41 -8.32 15.74
N PHE A 52 6.12 -8.58 15.51
CA PHE A 52 5.34 -8.00 14.42
C PHE A 52 3.99 -7.50 14.97
N PRO A 53 3.97 -6.41 15.77
CA PRO A 53 2.72 -5.74 16.12
C PRO A 53 2.07 -5.15 14.84
N PRO A 54 0.78 -4.79 14.87
CA PRO A 54 0.06 -4.41 13.66
C PRO A 54 0.67 -3.18 12.97
N THR A 55 1.12 -2.16 13.71
CA THR A 55 1.75 -0.96 13.12
C THR A 55 3.06 -1.27 12.40
N GLU A 56 3.93 -2.07 13.00
CA GLU A 56 5.17 -2.57 12.36
C GLU A 56 4.87 -3.46 11.16
N THR A 57 3.85 -4.30 11.27
CA THR A 57 3.43 -5.17 10.17
C THR A 57 2.92 -4.35 8.99
N LEU A 58 2.15 -3.29 9.26
CA LEU A 58 1.66 -2.36 8.26
C LEU A 58 2.80 -1.58 7.61
N SER A 59 3.76 -1.07 8.39
CA SER A 59 4.92 -0.34 7.85
C SER A 59 5.78 -1.22 6.95
N MET A 60 6.05 -2.47 7.37
CA MET A 60 6.74 -3.47 6.56
C MET A 60 5.95 -3.81 5.29
N PHE A 61 4.62 -3.94 5.37
CA PHE A 61 3.80 -4.24 4.22
C PHE A 61 3.81 -3.12 3.17
N LEU A 62 3.74 -1.86 3.61
CA LEU A 62 3.84 -0.69 2.72
C LEU A 62 5.22 -0.64 2.04
N ALA A 63 6.29 -0.84 2.80
CA ALA A 63 7.65 -0.93 2.24
C ALA A 63 7.77 -2.08 1.22
N GLN A 64 7.27 -3.27 1.57
CA GLN A 64 7.25 -4.44 0.68
C GLN A 64 6.51 -4.15 -0.63
N ALA A 65 5.35 -3.48 -0.57
CA ALA A 65 4.54 -3.20 -1.75
C ALA A 65 5.21 -2.19 -2.71
N MET A 66 5.93 -1.23 -2.14
CA MET A 66 6.63 -0.18 -2.89
C MET A 66 8.00 -0.60 -3.42
N HIS A 67 8.61 -1.63 -2.83
CA HIS A 67 9.92 -2.12 -3.23
C HIS A 67 9.90 -2.84 -4.60
N ALA A 68 11.04 -2.83 -5.29
CA ALA A 68 11.19 -3.53 -6.57
C ALA A 68 11.13 -5.06 -6.40
N ASP A 69 11.81 -5.59 -5.39
CA ASP A 69 11.61 -6.95 -4.88
C ASP A 69 10.53 -6.95 -3.80
N ARG A 70 9.33 -7.38 -4.18
CA ARG A 70 8.14 -7.44 -3.32
C ARG A 70 8.02 -8.74 -2.52
N SER A 71 9.08 -9.55 -2.45
CA SER A 71 9.04 -10.82 -1.74
C SER A 71 8.95 -10.61 -0.21
N CYS A 72 8.26 -11.53 0.47
CA CYS A 72 8.25 -11.53 1.94
C CYS A 72 9.65 -11.77 2.52
N GLN A 73 10.51 -12.51 1.80
CA GLN A 73 11.87 -12.80 2.26
C GLN A 73 12.71 -11.53 2.30
N ASN A 74 12.62 -10.70 1.27
CA ASN A 74 13.35 -9.44 1.21
C ASN A 74 13.00 -8.51 2.38
N ILE A 75 11.70 -8.24 2.62
CA ILE A 75 11.31 -7.34 3.71
C ILE A 75 11.66 -7.88 5.10
N VAL A 76 11.58 -9.20 5.30
CA VAL A 76 11.97 -9.83 6.58
C VAL A 76 13.49 -9.76 6.78
N ASN A 77 14.29 -9.95 5.73
CA ASN A 77 15.74 -9.78 5.79
C ASN A 77 16.10 -8.32 6.10
N GLN A 78 15.47 -7.37 5.42
CA GLN A 78 15.67 -5.94 5.67
C GLN A 78 15.33 -5.59 7.12
N SER A 79 14.17 -6.02 7.64
CA SER A 79 13.77 -5.82 9.04
C SER A 79 14.76 -6.46 10.02
N ALA A 80 15.26 -7.67 9.76
CA ALA A 80 16.25 -8.32 10.61
C ALA A 80 17.57 -7.53 10.67
N ILE A 81 18.05 -7.03 9.53
CA ILE A 81 19.26 -6.18 9.45
C ILE A 81 19.02 -4.86 10.19
N ALA A 82 17.91 -4.18 9.90
CA ALA A 82 17.45 -2.96 10.54
C ALA A 82 17.49 -3.06 12.08
N ARG A 83 16.89 -4.12 12.62
CA ARG A 83 16.88 -4.39 14.07
C ARG A 83 18.29 -4.57 14.63
N LEU A 84 19.15 -5.33 13.96
CA LEU A 84 20.54 -5.52 14.37
C LEU A 84 21.30 -4.19 14.38
N THR A 85 21.14 -3.38 13.33
CA THR A 85 21.79 -2.05 13.26
C THR A 85 21.26 -1.06 14.30
N GLY A 86 19.99 -1.21 14.70
CA GLY A 86 19.35 -0.41 15.74
C GLY A 86 19.57 -0.93 17.17
N GLY A 87 20.40 -1.98 17.36
CA GLY A 87 20.66 -2.55 18.69
C GLY A 87 19.48 -3.31 19.30
N LEU A 88 18.47 -3.66 18.51
CA LEU A 88 17.33 -4.46 18.95
C LEU A 88 17.64 -5.96 18.88
N PRO A 89 16.92 -6.80 19.66
CA PRO A 89 17.09 -8.24 19.60
C PRO A 89 16.90 -8.79 18.18
N SER A 90 17.78 -9.72 17.81
CA SER A 90 17.71 -10.44 16.55
C SER A 90 16.41 -11.25 16.45
N ILE A 91 15.92 -11.40 15.23
CA ILE A 91 14.70 -12.14 14.92
C ILE A 91 14.99 -13.21 13.89
N SER A 92 14.15 -14.23 13.84
CA SER A 92 14.22 -15.22 12.76
C SER A 92 13.95 -14.56 11.41
N THR A 93 14.71 -14.93 10.39
CA THR A 93 14.49 -14.50 9.00
C THR A 93 13.43 -15.35 8.27
N ASN A 94 12.74 -16.24 8.99
CA ASN A 94 11.63 -17.00 8.42
C ASN A 94 10.41 -16.10 8.20
N THR A 95 9.86 -16.13 6.99
CA THR A 95 8.72 -15.29 6.57
C THR A 95 7.40 -15.67 7.23
N GLY A 96 7.27 -16.89 7.78
CA GLY A 96 6.00 -17.40 8.28
C GLY A 96 5.36 -16.54 9.38
N ALA A 97 6.18 -15.99 10.29
CA ALA A 97 5.68 -15.12 11.36
C ALA A 97 5.13 -13.80 10.81
N TYR A 98 5.86 -13.18 9.89
CA TYR A 98 5.45 -11.95 9.20
C TYR A 98 4.20 -12.18 8.34
N CYS A 99 4.15 -13.24 7.53
CA CYS A 99 2.99 -13.57 6.70
C CYS A 99 1.72 -13.74 7.54
N LYS A 100 1.82 -14.44 8.69
CA LYS A 100 0.70 -14.58 9.63
C LYS A 100 0.30 -13.26 10.27
N ALA A 101 1.25 -12.36 10.55
CA ALA A 101 0.94 -11.04 11.09
C ALA A 101 0.22 -10.19 10.04
N ARG A 102 0.71 -10.20 8.79
CA ARG A 102 0.11 -9.47 7.67
C ARG A 102 -1.34 -9.92 7.41
N GLN A 103 -1.63 -11.21 7.48
CA GLN A 103 -2.98 -11.75 7.36
C GLN A 103 -3.94 -11.30 8.47
N ARG A 104 -3.41 -10.85 9.63
CA ARG A 104 -4.20 -10.36 10.76
C ARG A 104 -4.44 -8.85 10.70
N LEU A 105 -3.88 -8.14 9.73
CA LEU A 105 -4.17 -6.72 9.55
C LEU A 105 -5.63 -6.54 9.12
N PRO A 106 -6.43 -5.76 9.87
CA PRO A 106 -7.78 -5.43 9.45
C PRO A 106 -7.75 -4.62 8.14
N VAL A 107 -8.68 -4.95 7.24
CA VAL A 107 -8.82 -4.23 5.96
C VAL A 107 -9.22 -2.78 6.22
N GLU A 108 -9.98 -2.56 7.30
CA GLU A 108 -10.50 -1.27 7.74
C GLU A 108 -9.38 -0.27 7.99
N ILE A 109 -8.26 -0.68 8.63
CA ILE A 109 -7.10 0.20 8.85
C ILE A 109 -6.57 0.71 7.51
N ILE A 110 -6.42 -0.19 6.54
CA ILE A 110 -5.85 0.13 5.22
C ILE A 110 -6.81 1.03 4.44
N SER A 111 -8.10 0.70 4.40
CA SER A 111 -9.10 1.49 3.67
C SER A 111 -9.24 2.90 4.23
N GLU A 112 -9.29 3.05 5.56
CA GLU A 112 -9.40 4.36 6.21
C GLU A 112 -8.14 5.20 6.00
N LEU A 113 -6.94 4.61 6.11
CA LEU A 113 -5.70 5.33 5.82
C LEU A 113 -5.62 5.79 4.38
N VAL A 114 -6.05 4.96 3.42
CA VAL A 114 -6.11 5.34 2.00
C VAL A 114 -7.09 6.50 1.80
N CYS A 115 -8.30 6.43 2.38
CA CYS A 115 -9.29 7.50 2.31
C CYS A 115 -8.78 8.80 2.96
N PHE A 116 -8.19 8.71 4.15
CA PHE A 116 -7.68 9.85 4.90
C PHE A 116 -6.55 10.56 4.16
N THR A 117 -5.53 9.81 3.72
CA THR A 117 -4.38 10.36 3.00
C THR A 117 -4.75 10.87 1.61
N GLY A 118 -5.70 10.18 0.95
CA GLY A 118 -6.29 10.63 -0.31
C GLY A 118 -7.03 11.95 -0.16
N LYS A 119 -7.88 12.10 0.86
CA LYS A 119 -8.56 13.36 1.16
C LYS A 119 -7.56 14.48 1.46
N GLN A 120 -6.57 14.22 2.32
CA GLN A 120 -5.53 15.21 2.65
C GLN A 120 -4.78 15.71 1.40
N SER A 121 -4.48 14.80 0.47
CA SER A 121 -3.78 15.13 -0.77
C SER A 121 -4.68 15.85 -1.77
N SER A 122 -5.97 15.50 -1.80
CA SER A 122 -6.98 16.18 -2.64
C SER A 122 -7.24 17.61 -2.15
N ASP A 123 -7.36 17.82 -0.85
CA ASP A 123 -7.61 19.13 -0.23
C ASP A 123 -6.43 20.11 -0.44
N LYS A 124 -5.21 19.58 -0.55
CA LYS A 124 -3.99 20.37 -0.83
C LYS A 124 -3.75 20.60 -2.33
N ALA A 125 -4.59 20.08 -3.22
CA ALA A 125 -4.41 20.22 -4.66
C ALA A 125 -4.69 21.66 -5.11
N LEU A 126 -3.77 22.21 -5.91
CA LEU A 126 -3.88 23.59 -6.37
C LEU A 126 -5.04 23.75 -7.38
N GLU A 127 -5.76 24.86 -7.30
CA GLU A 127 -6.85 25.18 -8.24
C GLU A 127 -6.40 25.17 -9.71
N GLN A 128 -5.16 25.60 -9.97
CA GLN A 128 -4.58 25.58 -11.32
C GLN A 128 -4.42 24.16 -11.92
N TRP A 129 -4.50 23.11 -11.10
CA TRP A 129 -4.46 21.71 -11.56
C TRP A 129 -5.86 21.17 -11.91
N LYS A 130 -6.91 21.92 -11.60
CA LYS A 130 -8.30 21.57 -11.94
C LYS A 130 -8.65 22.08 -13.33
N TRP A 131 -9.39 21.29 -14.10
CA TRP A 131 -9.92 21.72 -15.39
C TRP A 131 -11.18 22.55 -15.19
N ARG A 132 -11.11 23.86 -15.46
CA ARG A 132 -12.22 24.81 -15.23
C ARG A 132 -12.80 24.70 -13.80
N GLY A 133 -11.92 24.58 -12.80
CA GLY A 133 -12.30 24.41 -11.40
C GLY A 133 -12.81 23.01 -11.02
N ARG A 134 -12.76 22.03 -11.93
CA ARG A 134 -13.22 20.65 -11.69
C ARG A 134 -12.07 19.64 -11.65
N PRO A 135 -12.08 18.66 -10.74
CA PRO A 135 -11.10 17.59 -10.76
C PRO A 135 -11.28 16.72 -12.01
N VAL A 136 -10.18 16.38 -12.67
CA VAL A 136 -10.16 15.43 -13.80
C VAL A 136 -9.87 14.05 -13.25
N LYS A 137 -10.69 13.06 -13.62
CA LYS A 137 -10.55 11.67 -13.20
C LYS A 137 -10.07 10.81 -14.35
N LEU A 138 -8.99 10.07 -14.11
CA LEU A 138 -8.47 9.01 -14.96
C LEU A 138 -9.04 7.69 -14.45
N ILE A 139 -9.42 6.81 -15.37
CA ILE A 139 -9.98 5.51 -15.05
C ILE A 139 -9.18 4.46 -15.81
N ASP A 140 -8.71 3.44 -15.10
CA ASP A 140 -8.08 2.27 -15.68
C ASP A 140 -8.60 1.01 -15.00
N GLY A 141 -8.60 -0.11 -15.72
CA GLY A 141 -9.16 -1.38 -15.27
C GLY A 141 -8.22 -2.53 -15.52
N THR A 142 -8.10 -3.42 -14.53
CA THR A 142 -7.33 -4.65 -14.66
C THR A 142 -8.11 -5.83 -14.08
N THR A 143 -7.61 -7.04 -14.31
CA THR A 143 -8.18 -8.26 -13.75
C THR A 143 -7.12 -9.04 -12.99
N THR A 144 -7.56 -9.77 -11.97
CA THR A 144 -6.73 -10.73 -11.26
C THR A 144 -7.49 -12.03 -11.04
N THR A 145 -6.77 -13.14 -10.96
CA THR A 145 -7.34 -14.44 -10.63
C THR A 145 -7.45 -14.59 -9.12
N MET A 146 -8.59 -15.07 -8.65
CA MET A 146 -8.81 -15.37 -7.23
C MET A 146 -8.58 -16.85 -6.95
N PRO A 147 -8.27 -17.24 -5.71
CA PRO A 147 -8.32 -18.64 -5.30
C PRO A 147 -9.68 -19.25 -5.61
N ASP A 148 -9.68 -20.50 -6.08
CA ASP A 148 -10.90 -21.25 -6.38
C ASP A 148 -11.54 -21.73 -5.06
N THR A 149 -12.40 -20.88 -4.49
CA THR A 149 -13.20 -21.19 -3.31
C THR A 149 -14.66 -20.87 -3.59
N PRO A 150 -15.62 -21.58 -2.94
CA PRO A 150 -17.05 -21.31 -3.12
C PRO A 150 -17.42 -19.84 -2.88
N GLU A 151 -16.82 -19.20 -1.87
CA GLU A 151 -17.07 -17.81 -1.52
C GLU A 151 -16.59 -16.85 -2.62
N ASN A 152 -15.44 -17.14 -3.24
CA ASN A 152 -14.94 -16.33 -4.35
C ASN A 152 -15.76 -16.56 -5.62
N GLN A 153 -16.20 -17.78 -5.90
CA GLN A 153 -17.03 -18.13 -7.07
C GLN A 153 -18.39 -17.42 -7.05
N GLU A 154 -18.97 -17.23 -5.86
CA GLU A 154 -20.24 -16.52 -5.69
C GLU A 154 -20.13 -15.03 -6.07
N VAL A 155 -18.99 -14.41 -5.76
CA VAL A 155 -18.76 -12.97 -5.96
C VAL A 155 -18.09 -12.65 -7.31
N PHE A 156 -17.18 -13.52 -7.75
CA PHE A 156 -16.33 -13.30 -8.92
C PHE A 156 -16.63 -14.37 -9.98
N PRO A 157 -17.21 -13.99 -11.13
CA PRO A 157 -17.50 -14.97 -12.17
C PRO A 157 -16.21 -15.52 -12.81
N GLN A 158 -16.26 -16.78 -13.26
CA GLN A 158 -15.22 -17.39 -14.09
C GLN A 158 -15.16 -16.75 -15.48
N GLN A 159 -14.12 -17.09 -16.25
CA GLN A 159 -14.05 -16.71 -17.66
C GLN A 159 -15.18 -17.36 -18.45
N SER A 160 -15.81 -16.60 -19.34
CA SER A 160 -16.89 -17.10 -20.19
C SER A 160 -16.46 -18.22 -21.16
N ALA A 161 -15.15 -18.39 -21.36
CA ALA A 161 -14.57 -19.46 -22.17
C ALA A 161 -14.34 -20.76 -21.38
N GLN A 162 -14.64 -20.78 -20.07
CA GLN A 162 -14.50 -21.96 -19.21
C GLN A 162 -15.87 -22.44 -18.74
N GLU A 163 -16.01 -23.76 -18.62
CA GLU A 163 -17.21 -24.37 -18.07
C GLU A 163 -17.36 -24.02 -16.58
N PRO A 164 -18.59 -23.98 -16.05
CA PRO A 164 -18.83 -23.78 -14.63
C PRO A 164 -18.02 -24.77 -13.78
N GLY A 165 -17.24 -24.25 -12.84
CA GLY A 165 -16.37 -25.04 -11.97
C GLY A 165 -15.00 -25.39 -12.57
N LEU A 166 -14.68 -24.91 -13.79
CA LEU A 166 -13.35 -25.01 -14.38
C LEU A 166 -12.63 -23.66 -14.37
N GLY A 167 -11.43 -23.65 -13.81
CA GLY A 167 -10.55 -22.48 -13.77
C GLY A 167 -10.87 -21.48 -12.66
N PHE A 168 -10.05 -20.43 -12.57
CA PHE A 168 -10.04 -19.52 -11.42
C PHE A 168 -11.08 -18.40 -11.56
N PRO A 169 -11.77 -18.02 -10.47
CA PRO A 169 -12.62 -16.83 -10.45
C PRO A 169 -11.84 -15.57 -10.84
N ILE A 170 -12.51 -14.61 -11.52
CA ILE A 170 -11.87 -13.36 -11.95
C ILE A 170 -12.40 -12.16 -11.16
N CYS A 171 -11.50 -11.54 -10.41
CA CYS A 171 -11.72 -10.23 -9.82
C CYS A 171 -11.39 -9.13 -10.84
N ARG A 172 -12.32 -8.19 -11.01
CA ARG A 172 -12.13 -6.98 -11.83
C ARG A 172 -11.83 -5.82 -10.88
N ILE A 173 -10.72 -5.13 -11.12
CA ILE A 173 -10.27 -4.01 -10.30
C ILE A 173 -10.30 -2.76 -11.18
N VAL A 174 -10.94 -1.70 -10.68
CA VAL A 174 -10.98 -0.40 -11.35
C VAL A 174 -10.26 0.62 -10.47
N GLY A 175 -9.24 1.26 -11.03
CA GLY A 175 -8.57 2.40 -10.41
C GLY A 175 -9.17 3.70 -10.90
N VAL A 176 -9.53 4.59 -9.98
CA VAL A 176 -9.93 5.96 -10.29
C VAL A 176 -8.92 6.91 -9.68
N ILE A 177 -8.22 7.67 -10.52
CA ILE A 177 -7.14 8.56 -10.08
C ILE A 177 -7.47 9.99 -10.50
N CYS A 178 -7.40 10.93 -9.57
CA CYS A 178 -7.48 12.35 -9.85
C CYS A 178 -6.16 12.81 -10.49
N LEU A 179 -6.23 13.31 -11.73
CA LEU A 179 -5.05 13.78 -12.47
C LEU A 179 -4.31 14.91 -11.74
N GLY A 180 -5.05 15.78 -11.03
CA GLY A 180 -4.47 16.92 -10.33
C GLY A 180 -3.80 16.55 -9.01
N SER A 181 -4.47 15.77 -8.15
CA SER A 181 -3.96 15.42 -6.82
C SER A 181 -3.17 14.12 -6.76
N GLY A 182 -3.27 13.26 -7.79
CA GLY A 182 -2.67 11.93 -7.80
C GLY A 182 -3.39 10.90 -6.93
N THR A 183 -4.64 11.20 -6.49
CA THR A 183 -5.45 10.41 -5.55
C THR A 183 -6.61 9.71 -6.22
#